data_AF-A0A5C6BEK2-F1
#
_entry.id   AF-A0A5C6BEK2-F1
#
_cell.length_a   1.000
_cell.length_b   1.000
_cell.length_c   1.000
_cell.angle_alpha   90.00
_cell.angle_beta   90.00
_cell.angle_gamma   90.00
#
_symmetry.space_group_name_H-M   'P 1'
#
loop_
_entity.id
_entity.type
_entity.pdbx_description
1 polymer ?
#
loop_
_entity_poly.entity_id
_entity_poly.type
_entity_poly.pdbx_seq_one_letter_code
_entity_poly.pdbx_strand_id
1 'polypeptide(L)'
;MRYMKLIFAVTLTIVCAIAIVNRSPTKAIADEIADVDKVFPVSHRLNDLPVWNQDGKTFNPMILMAYLKASADTAGWGKTSTMAPYPPEKPSVLVISTTSADHDLIADALKRLRDSMVQTDVE
;
A
#
# COMPACT_ATOMS: atom_id res chain seq x y z
N MET A 1 -50.09 -43.16 14.80
CA MET A 1 -48.69 -42.72 15.07
C MET A 1 -47.81 -42.54 13.83
N ARG A 2 -48.19 -42.96 12.61
CA ARG A 2 -47.40 -42.73 11.38
C ARG A 2 -47.49 -41.29 10.85
N TYR A 3 -48.66 -40.66 10.94
CA TYR A 3 -48.88 -39.29 10.47
C TYR A 3 -48.20 -38.21 11.33
N MET A 4 -47.99 -38.48 12.61
CA MET A 4 -47.36 -37.52 13.55
C MET A 4 -45.86 -37.33 13.29
N LYS A 5 -45.17 -38.37 12.78
CA LYS A 5 -43.76 -38.27 12.34
C LYS A 5 -43.62 -37.50 11.02
N LEU A 6 -44.63 -37.59 10.16
CA LEU A 6 -44.66 -36.94 8.85
C LEU A 6 -44.91 -35.43 8.98
N ILE A 7 -45.79 -35.03 9.90
CA ILE A 7 -46.03 -33.62 10.22
C ILE A 7 -44.78 -32.97 10.85
N PHE A 8 -44.08 -33.68 11.75
CA PHE A 8 -42.87 -33.16 12.40
C PHE A 8 -41.68 -33.01 11.44
N ALA A 9 -41.57 -33.88 10.43
CA ALA A 9 -40.54 -33.77 9.41
C ALA A 9 -40.79 -32.57 8.46
N VAL A 10 -42.05 -32.33 8.08
CA VAL A 10 -42.41 -31.20 7.20
C VAL A 10 -42.19 -29.86 7.89
N THR A 11 -42.54 -29.73 9.17
CA THR A 11 -42.34 -28.46 9.91
C THR A 11 -40.87 -28.14 10.15
N LEU A 12 -40.02 -29.14 10.44
CA LEU A 12 -38.57 -28.94 10.62
C LEU A 12 -37.90 -28.42 9.34
N THR A 13 -38.34 -28.91 8.18
CA THR A 13 -37.75 -28.53 6.89
C THR A 13 -38.09 -27.08 6.50
N ILE A 14 -39.29 -26.61 6.84
CA ILE A 14 -39.74 -25.24 6.55
C ILE A 14 -39.00 -24.21 7.42
N VAL A 15 -38.69 -24.53 8.68
CA VAL A 15 -37.94 -23.63 9.58
C VAL A 15 -36.48 -23.45 9.11
N CYS A 16 -35.85 -24.50 8.57
CA CYS A 16 -34.50 -24.38 7.99
C CYS A 16 -34.46 -23.51 6.72
N ALA A 17 -35.53 -23.47 5.91
CA ALA A 17 -35.56 -22.67 4.70
C ALA A 17 -35.64 -21.15 4.98
N ILE A 18 -36.31 -20.74 6.07
CA ILE A 18 -36.48 -19.31 6.42
C ILE A 18 -35.20 -18.71 7.02
N ALA A 19 -34.34 -19.50 7.65
CA ALA A 19 -33.08 -19.02 8.23
C ALA A 19 -32.02 -18.60 7.20
N ILE A 20 -32.16 -19.01 5.94
CA ILE A 20 -31.16 -18.74 4.89
C ILE A 20 -31.42 -17.39 4.19
N VAL A 21 -32.66 -16.88 4.21
CA VAL A 21 -33.07 -15.70 3.43
C VAL A 21 -32.71 -14.37 4.12
N ASN A 22 -32.43 -14.36 5.42
CA ASN A 22 -32.13 -13.13 6.18
C ASN A 22 -30.64 -12.77 6.28
N ARG A 23 -29.76 -13.35 5.44
CA ARG A 23 -28.39 -12.83 5.29
C ARG A 23 -28.40 -11.68 4.29
N SER A 24 -28.86 -10.51 4.73
CA SER A 24 -28.55 -9.26 4.04
C SER A 24 -27.03 -9.14 3.91
N PRO A 25 -26.46 -8.93 2.71
CA PRO A 25 -25.04 -8.69 2.55
C PRO A 25 -24.76 -7.24 2.96
N THR A 26 -24.80 -6.96 4.26
CA THR A 26 -24.48 -5.62 4.80
C THR A 26 -23.07 -5.61 5.39
N LYS A 27 -22.08 -6.12 4.65
CA LYS A 27 -20.66 -5.96 4.99
C LYS A 27 -19.82 -6.10 3.73
N ALA A 28 -19.41 -4.98 3.13
CA ALA A 28 -18.24 -4.92 2.25
C ALA A 28 -17.83 -3.48 1.87
N ILE A 29 -18.73 -2.49 1.90
CA ILE A 29 -18.42 -1.18 1.30
C ILE A 29 -17.77 -0.20 2.31
N ALA A 30 -18.02 -0.35 3.62
CA ALA A 30 -17.51 0.58 4.62
C ALA A 30 -16.04 0.36 5.01
N ASP A 31 -15.53 -0.87 4.93
CA ASP A 31 -14.12 -1.18 5.25
C ASP A 31 -13.16 -0.76 4.13
N GLU A 32 -13.61 -0.77 2.87
CA GLU A 32 -12.78 -0.40 1.72
C GLU A 32 -12.49 1.11 1.67
N ILE A 33 -13.43 1.94 2.16
CA ILE A 33 -13.25 3.39 2.23
C ILE A 33 -12.29 3.79 3.38
N ALA A 34 -12.22 3.00 4.45
CA ALA A 34 -11.37 3.29 5.61
C ALA A 34 -9.86 3.10 5.34
N ASP A 35 -9.48 2.37 4.29
CA ASP A 35 -8.09 2.05 3.99
C ASP A 35 -7.40 3.11 3.10
N VAL A 36 -8.18 3.93 2.38
CA VAL A 36 -7.68 4.94 1.44
C VAL A 36 -6.86 6.02 2.15
N ASP A 37 -7.24 6.40 3.37
CA ASP A 37 -6.58 7.46 4.15
C ASP A 37 -5.57 6.91 5.17
N LYS A 38 -5.38 5.59 5.22
CA LYS A 38 -4.48 4.97 6.21
C LYS A 38 -3.03 5.12 5.76
N VAL A 39 -2.19 5.59 6.67
CA VAL A 39 -0.76 5.81 6.44
C VAL A 39 0.04 4.62 6.93
N PHE A 40 0.94 4.11 6.09
CA PHE A 40 1.80 2.97 6.39
C PHE A 40 3.27 3.28 6.09
N PRO A 41 4.21 2.88 6.95
CA PRO A 41 5.63 3.01 6.67
C PRO A 41 6.13 1.90 5.72
N VAL A 42 6.83 2.29 4.66
CA VAL A 42 7.57 1.40 3.76
C VAL A 42 9.04 1.82 3.76
N SER A 43 9.93 0.82 3.78
CA SER A 43 11.37 1.01 3.84
C SER A 43 12.01 0.67 2.49
N HIS A 44 12.76 1.60 1.93
CA HIS A 44 13.52 1.42 0.70
C HIS A 44 15.01 1.44 1.01
N ARG A 45 15.73 0.37 0.63
CA ARG A 45 17.19 0.32 0.79
C ARG A 45 17.84 1.31 -0.15
N LEU A 46 18.74 2.14 0.39
CA LEU A 46 19.41 3.18 -0.38
C LEU A 46 20.47 2.62 -1.33
N ASN A 47 21.07 1.48 -0.98
CA ASN A 47 22.03 0.78 -1.85
C ASN A 47 21.37 0.22 -3.13
N ASP A 48 20.06 -0.01 -3.11
CA ASP A 48 19.31 -0.53 -4.27
C ASP A 48 18.81 0.62 -5.16
N LEU A 49 19.18 1.86 -4.81
CA LEU A 49 18.73 3.09 -5.46
C LEU A 49 19.93 3.85 -6.01
N PRO A 50 19.96 4.11 -7.32
CA PRO A 50 21.10 4.72 -7.98
C PRO A 50 21.09 6.25 -7.84
N VAL A 51 21.37 6.74 -6.64
CA VAL A 51 21.29 8.18 -6.32
C VAL A 51 22.61 8.66 -5.75
N TRP A 52 23.55 8.84 -6.67
CA TRP A 52 24.88 9.35 -6.38
C TRP A 52 24.90 10.88 -6.49
N ASN A 53 25.76 11.53 -5.72
CA ASN A 53 26.10 12.93 -5.93
C ASN A 53 26.83 13.14 -7.28
N GLN A 54 27.03 14.39 -7.69
CA GLN A 54 27.65 14.74 -8.99
C GLN A 54 29.06 14.15 -9.18
N ASP A 55 29.79 13.87 -8.10
CA ASP A 55 31.08 13.21 -8.08
C ASP A 55 31.00 11.68 -8.17
N GLY A 56 29.80 11.10 -8.19
CA GLY A 56 29.56 9.67 -8.33
C GLY A 56 30.04 8.83 -7.14
N LYS A 57 30.43 9.47 -6.04
CA LYS A 57 31.21 8.86 -4.95
C LYS A 57 30.52 8.88 -3.59
N THR A 58 29.62 9.83 -3.36
CA THR A 58 28.84 9.89 -2.11
C THR A 58 27.36 9.80 -2.43
N PHE A 59 26.72 8.74 -1.91
CA PHE A 59 25.28 8.63 -1.93
C PHE A 59 24.67 9.80 -1.12
N ASN A 60 23.72 10.55 -1.70
CA ASN A 60 23.03 11.64 -1.01
C ASN A 60 21.51 11.39 -0.98
N PRO A 61 20.94 10.98 0.19
CA PRO A 61 19.51 10.69 0.30
C PRO A 61 18.64 11.91 0.00
N MET A 62 19.15 13.14 0.18
CA MET A 62 18.37 14.36 -0.06
C MET A 62 17.98 14.51 -1.52
N ILE A 63 18.82 14.06 -2.45
CA ILE A 63 18.53 14.11 -3.90
C ILE A 63 17.36 13.17 -4.22
N LEU A 64 17.41 11.95 -3.69
CA LEU A 64 16.33 10.96 -3.84
C LEU A 64 15.03 11.49 -3.25
N MET A 65 15.10 12.07 -2.05
CA MET A 65 13.93 12.64 -1.39
C MET A 65 13.31 13.79 -2.20
N ALA A 66 14.14 14.65 -2.79
CA ALA A 66 13.67 15.72 -3.66
C ALA A 66 13.00 15.18 -4.92
N TYR A 67 13.60 14.17 -5.57
CA TYR A 67 13.03 13.50 -6.73
C TYR A 67 11.67 12.87 -6.43
N LEU A 68 11.57 12.13 -5.32
CA LEU A 68 10.31 11.48 -4.92
C LEU A 68 9.22 12.49 -4.58
N LYS A 69 9.58 13.58 -3.90
CA LYS A 69 8.63 14.68 -3.63
C LYS A 69 8.10 15.30 -4.91
N ALA A 70 8.96 15.50 -5.91
CA ALA A 70 8.56 16.06 -7.21
C ALA A 70 7.74 15.06 -8.05
N SER A 71 7.98 13.76 -7.91
CA SER A 71 7.36 12.73 -8.76
C SER A 71 6.00 12.25 -8.25
N ALA A 72 5.83 12.18 -6.93
CA ALA A 72 4.60 11.69 -6.32
C ALA A 72 3.57 12.79 -5.99
N ASP A 73 3.91 14.07 -6.21
CA ASP A 73 3.11 15.29 -5.92
C ASP A 73 2.04 15.12 -4.82
N THR A 74 2.47 14.62 -3.65
CA THR A 74 1.56 14.46 -2.53
C THR A 74 1.43 15.85 -1.88
N ALA A 75 0.27 16.49 -2.01
CA ALA A 75 -0.03 17.70 -1.25
C ALA A 75 0.06 17.49 0.29
N GLY A 76 0.22 16.23 0.73
CA GLY A 76 0.36 15.77 2.11
C GLY A 76 1.78 15.69 2.67
N TRP A 77 2.84 15.97 1.89
CA TRP A 77 4.22 15.95 2.41
C TRP A 77 4.40 16.88 3.61
N GLY A 78 4.87 16.33 4.74
CA GLY A 78 5.05 17.06 5.99
C GLY A 78 3.79 17.20 6.85
N LYS A 79 2.65 16.65 6.41
CA LYS A 79 1.41 16.57 7.19
C LYS A 79 1.09 15.12 7.52
N THR A 80 0.44 14.41 6.60
CA THR A 80 0.07 13.00 6.73
C THR A 80 1.17 12.09 6.18
N SER A 81 1.96 12.59 5.22
CA SER A 81 3.01 11.83 4.55
C SER A 81 4.39 12.32 5.01
N THR A 82 5.25 11.39 5.41
CA THR A 82 6.61 11.69 5.91
C THR A 82 7.65 10.85 5.19
N MET A 83 8.85 11.39 5.12
CA MET A 83 9.98 10.74 4.46
C MET A 83 11.24 11.11 5.22
N ALA A 84 11.97 10.11 5.69
CA ALA A 84 13.17 10.32 6.47
C ALA A 84 14.22 9.21 6.22
N PRO A 85 15.50 9.58 6.12
CA PRO A 85 16.57 8.61 6.04
C PRO A 85 16.85 7.98 7.42
N TYR A 86 17.22 6.70 7.43
CA TYR A 86 17.47 5.93 8.65
C TYR A 86 18.67 4.97 8.47
N PRO A 87 19.55 4.84 9.48
CA PRO A 87 19.67 5.70 10.67
C PRO A 87 20.16 7.12 10.28
N PRO A 88 19.86 8.16 11.09
CA PRO A 88 20.13 9.56 10.72
C PRO A 88 21.62 9.89 10.50
N GLU A 89 22.53 9.21 11.19
CA GLU A 89 23.97 9.46 11.09
C GLU A 89 24.64 8.79 9.88
N LYS A 90 24.12 7.62 9.47
CA LYS A 90 24.66 6.79 8.36
C LYS A 90 23.49 6.14 7.62
N PRO A 91 22.78 6.91 6.80
CA PRO A 91 21.52 6.45 6.26
C PRO A 91 21.73 5.35 5.24
N SER A 92 21.15 4.18 5.53
CA SER A 92 21.16 2.99 4.66
C SER A 92 19.77 2.68 4.08
N VAL A 93 18.74 3.27 4.65
CA VAL A 93 17.34 3.07 4.29
C VAL A 93 16.63 4.43 4.23
N LEU A 94 15.72 4.59 3.29
CA LEU A 94 14.74 5.67 3.27
C LEU A 94 13.41 5.11 3.73
N VAL A 95 12.88 5.64 4.84
CA VAL A 95 11.56 5.28 5.34
C VAL A 95 10.57 6.31 4.85
N ILE A 96 9.50 5.84 4.21
CA ILE A 96 8.42 6.67 3.69
C ILE A 96 7.14 6.21 4.35
N SER A 97 6.43 7.11 5.02
CA SER A 97 5.12 6.83 5.58
C SER A 97 4.10 7.63 4.78
N THR A 98 3.25 6.97 4.01
CA THR A 98 2.17 7.61 3.24
C THR A 98 1.01 6.61 2.99
N THR A 99 -0.01 7.02 2.26
CA THR A 99 -1.14 6.16 1.86
C THR A 99 -0.70 5.10 0.86
N SER A 100 -1.51 4.05 0.67
CA SER A 100 -1.22 3.01 -0.32
C SER A 100 -1.11 3.58 -1.74
N ALA A 101 -2.01 4.51 -2.11
CA ALA A 101 -2.00 5.12 -3.44
C ALA A 101 -0.72 5.91 -3.71
N ASP A 102 -0.21 6.65 -2.72
CA ASP A 102 1.04 7.39 -2.85
C ASP A 102 2.25 6.46 -2.90
N HIS A 103 2.20 5.32 -2.20
CA HIS A 103 3.25 4.30 -2.30
C HIS A 103 3.36 3.71 -3.70
N ASP A 104 2.23 3.51 -4.40
CA ASP A 104 2.23 3.05 -5.78
C ASP A 104 2.89 4.09 -6.71
N LEU A 105 2.59 5.38 -6.53
CA LEU A 105 3.24 6.46 -7.29
C LEU A 105 4.74 6.52 -7.04
N ILE A 106 5.16 6.32 -5.79
CA ILE A 106 6.58 6.27 -5.41
C ILE A 106 7.26 5.05 -6.03
N ALA A 107 6.62 3.89 -6.03
CA ALA A 107 7.14 2.68 -6.65
C ALA A 107 7.37 2.88 -8.16
N ASP A 108 6.40 3.51 -8.85
CA ASP A 108 6.51 3.85 -10.27
C ASP A 108 7.65 4.83 -10.54
N ALA A 109 7.80 5.88 -9.72
CA ALA A 109 8.90 6.83 -9.83
C ALA A 109 10.27 6.15 -9.65
N LEU A 110 10.41 5.29 -8.63
CA LEU A 110 11.64 4.52 -8.41
C LEU A 110 11.93 3.56 -9.56
N LYS A 111 10.91 2.95 -10.16
CA LYS A 111 11.08 2.09 -11.32
C LYS A 111 11.60 2.89 -12.53
N ARG A 112 10.98 4.02 -12.86
CA ARG A 112 11.41 4.89 -13.97
C ARG A 112 12.84 5.38 -13.79
N LEU A 113 13.20 5.75 -12.56
CA LEU A 113 14.57 6.13 -12.21
C LEU A 113 15.54 5.00 -12.56
N ARG A 114 15.28 3.77 -12.11
CA ARG A 114 16.12 2.60 -12.44
C ARG A 114 16.20 2.35 -13.95
N ASP A 115 15.08 2.39 -14.66
CA ASP A 115 15.02 2.13 -16.10
C ASP A 115 15.84 3.16 -16.90
N SER A 116 15.81 4.44 -16.51
CA SER A 116 16.57 5.51 -17.19
C SER A 116 18.08 5.31 -17.16
N MET A 117 18.60 4.60 -16.15
CA MET A 117 20.03 4.38 -15.97
C MET A 117 20.56 3.19 -16.75
N VAL A 118 19.72 2.17 -16.98
CA VAL A 118 20.08 1.04 -17.85
C VAL A 118 20.34 1.50 -19.28
N GLN A 119 19.73 2.61 -19.71
CA GLN A 119 19.94 3.16 -21.06
C GLN A 119 21.22 4.01 -21.21
N THR A 120 21.88 4.40 -20.10
CA THR A 120 23.03 5.32 -20.16
C THR A 120 24.39 4.60 -20.35
N ASP A 121 24.44 3.28 -20.20
CA ASP A 121 25.68 2.48 -20.36
C ASP A 121 25.94 1.99 -21.81
N VAL A 122 25.25 2.57 -22.80
CA VAL A 122 25.41 2.23 -24.23
C VAL A 122 25.88 3.47 -25.01
N GLU A 123 27.08 3.95 -24.75
CA GLU A 123 27.85 4.83 -25.67
C GLU A 123 29.36 4.66 -25.48
#